data_AF-A0A9W5MYP6-F1
#
_entry.id   AF-A0A9W5MYP6-F1
#
_cell.length_a   1.000
_cell.length_b   1.000
_cell.length_c   1.000
_cell.angle_alpha   90.00
_cell.angle_beta   90.00
_cell.angle_gamma   90.00
#
_symmetry.space_group_name_H-M   'P 1'
#
loop_
_entity.id
_entity.type
_entity.pdbx_description
1 polymer ?
#
loop_
_entity_poly.entity_id
_entity_poly.type
_entity_poly.pdbx_seq_one_letter_code
_entity_poly.pdbx_strand_id
1 'polypeptide(L)'
;MSLVELKVPDIGGHENVDIIAVEVNVGDTIAVDDTLITLETDKATMDVPAEVAGVVKEVKVKVGDKISEGGLIVVVEAEGAAASPQAEAPAAPAQEAPKAAAPAPQAAQFGGSADAEYDVVVLGGGPGGYSAAFAAADEGLKVAIVERYKTLGGVCLNVGCIPSKALLHNAAVIDEVRHLAANGIKYPEPELDIDMLRAYKDGVVSRLTTGLAGMAKGRKVDIIQGDGQFLDPHHLEVSLTTGDVYEQATPTGEKKIVAFKNCIIAAGSRVTKLPFIPEDPRIIDSSGALALKEVPGKLLIIGGGIIGLEMGTVYSTLGSRLDVVEMMDGLMQGADRDLVKVWQKQNEYRFDNIMINTKTVAVEPKEDGVYVTFEGANAPKEPQRYDAVLVAAGRAPNGKLISAEKAGVAVTDRGFIEVDKQMRTNVPHIYAIGDIVGQPMLAHKAVHEGHVAAENCAGHKAYFDARVIPGVAYTSPEVAWVGETELSAKASGRKITKANFPWAASGRAIANGCDNGFTKLIFDAETGRIIGGGIVGSNGGDMIGEVCLAIEMGCDAADIGKTIHPHPTLGESIGMAAEVALGVCTDLPAQKKK
;
A
#
# COMPACT_ATOMS: atom_id res chain seq x y z
N MET A 1 18.36 39.19 18.13
CA MET A 1 18.77 38.16 17.15
C MET A 1 20.27 37.98 17.32
N SER A 2 20.70 36.75 17.57
CA SER A 2 22.10 36.41 17.82
C SER A 2 22.69 35.82 16.55
N LEU A 3 23.79 36.39 16.05
CA LEU A 3 24.56 35.76 14.98
C LEU A 3 25.29 34.55 15.56
N VAL A 4 25.09 33.38 14.94
CA VAL A 4 25.69 32.11 15.32
C VAL A 4 26.60 31.65 14.18
N GLU A 5 27.84 31.30 14.52
CA GLU A 5 28.81 30.73 13.61
C GLU A 5 28.65 29.21 13.55
N LEU A 6 28.31 28.65 12.38
CA LEU A 6 28.27 27.20 12.18
C LEU A 6 29.60 26.71 11.61
N LYS A 7 30.19 25.72 12.28
CA LYS A 7 31.54 25.20 12.01
C LYS A 7 31.49 23.73 11.64
N VAL A 8 32.53 23.23 11.00
CA VAL A 8 32.70 21.80 10.71
C VAL A 8 32.77 21.03 12.04
N PRO A 9 31.88 20.06 12.29
CA PRO A 9 31.89 19.25 13.51
C PRO A 9 33.08 18.28 13.50
N ASP A 10 33.24 17.48 14.56
CA ASP A 10 34.26 16.42 14.60
C ASP A 10 34.05 15.45 13.43
N ILE A 11 35.03 15.45 12.51
CA ILE A 11 35.06 14.60 11.31
C ILE A 11 35.96 13.39 11.48
N GLY A 12 36.28 12.99 12.72
CA GLY A 12 37.04 11.77 13.01
C GLY A 12 38.56 11.90 12.83
N GLY A 13 39.12 13.09 13.07
CA GLY A 13 40.57 13.35 13.01
C GLY A 13 41.15 13.54 11.60
N HIS A 14 40.30 13.78 10.60
CA HIS A 14 40.72 14.14 9.25
C HIS A 14 41.00 15.66 9.13
N GLU A 15 42.10 16.04 8.48
CA GLU A 15 42.47 17.45 8.23
C GLU A 15 42.49 17.75 6.72
N ASN A 16 42.15 18.99 6.33
CA ASN A 16 42.17 19.49 4.95
C ASN A 16 41.32 18.69 3.95
N VAL A 17 40.07 18.40 4.33
CA VAL A 17 39.09 17.66 3.53
C VAL A 17 38.49 18.55 2.45
N ASP A 18 38.26 18.02 1.25
CA ASP A 18 37.75 18.77 0.10
C ASP A 18 36.24 19.01 0.21
N ILE A 19 35.80 20.25 -0.04
CA ILE A 19 34.39 20.61 -0.12
C ILE A 19 33.90 20.35 -1.55
N ILE A 20 33.02 19.36 -1.72
CA ILE A 20 32.50 18.96 -3.04
C ILE A 20 31.12 19.57 -3.36
N ALA A 21 30.37 20.00 -2.34
CA ALA A 21 29.11 20.72 -2.51
C ALA A 21 28.90 21.75 -1.39
N VAL A 22 28.30 22.88 -1.75
CA VAL A 22 27.78 23.89 -0.81
C VAL A 22 26.30 24.05 -1.12
N GLU A 23 25.45 23.60 -0.19
CA GLU A 23 24.00 23.42 -0.42
C GLU A 23 23.17 24.61 0.09
N VAL A 24 23.84 25.67 0.54
CA VAL A 24 23.21 26.87 1.13
C VAL A 24 23.75 28.16 0.51
N ASN A 25 22.87 29.14 0.32
CA ASN A 25 23.19 30.48 -0.18
C ASN A 25 22.87 31.56 0.87
N VAL A 26 23.49 32.74 0.71
CA VAL A 26 23.14 33.91 1.52
C VAL A 26 21.68 34.29 1.28
N GLY A 27 20.89 34.33 2.36
CA GLY A 27 19.45 34.59 2.33
C GLY A 27 18.59 33.35 2.53
N ASP A 28 19.16 32.15 2.47
CA ASP A 28 18.42 30.90 2.67
C ASP A 28 18.01 30.74 4.15
N THR A 29 16.81 30.18 4.36
CA THR A 29 16.33 29.78 5.68
C THR A 29 16.64 28.31 5.87
N ILE A 30 17.40 27.98 6.91
CA ILE A 30 17.83 26.61 7.23
C ILE A 30 17.17 26.13 8.52
N ALA A 31 16.79 24.86 8.58
CA ALA A 31 16.35 24.16 9.78
C ALA A 31 17.51 23.38 10.43
N VAL A 32 17.32 22.95 11.68
CA VAL A 32 18.25 22.00 12.31
C VAL A 32 18.27 20.71 11.49
N ASP A 33 19.47 20.15 11.28
CA ASP A 33 19.77 18.98 10.46
C ASP A 33 19.78 19.19 8.92
N ASP A 34 19.55 20.41 8.42
CA ASP A 34 19.72 20.69 6.99
C ASP A 34 21.21 20.63 6.58
N THR A 35 21.51 19.99 5.46
CA THR A 35 22.89 19.89 4.95
C THR A 35 23.42 21.25 4.52
N LEU A 36 24.54 21.68 5.11
CA LEU A 36 25.21 22.94 4.76
C LEU A 36 26.22 22.73 3.63
N ILE A 37 27.07 21.71 3.78
CA ILE A 37 28.13 21.34 2.82
C ILE A 37 28.31 19.83 2.79
N THR A 38 28.83 19.33 1.68
CA THR A 38 29.30 17.94 1.56
C THR A 38 30.81 17.92 1.42
N LEU A 39 31.45 17.11 2.26
CA LEU A 39 32.88 16.88 2.31
C LEU A 39 33.23 15.54 1.66
N GLU A 40 34.36 15.46 0.98
CA GLU A 40 34.90 14.22 0.42
C GLU A 40 36.26 13.87 1.06
N THR A 41 36.33 12.70 1.69
CA THR A 41 37.57 12.09 2.16
C THR A 41 38.01 11.00 1.17
N ASP A 42 39.22 10.46 1.36
CA ASP A 42 39.75 9.34 0.58
C ASP A 42 38.90 8.05 0.66
N LYS A 43 37.95 7.98 1.60
CA LYS A 43 37.15 6.78 1.88
C LYS A 43 35.63 6.97 1.86
N ALA A 44 35.13 8.20 1.99
CA ALA A 44 33.69 8.48 2.07
C ALA A 44 33.36 9.96 1.80
N THR A 45 32.15 10.20 1.33
CA THR A 45 31.51 11.52 1.36
C THR A 45 30.69 11.67 2.64
N MET A 46 30.72 12.86 3.23
CA MET A 46 30.05 13.18 4.50
C MET A 46 29.34 14.53 4.40
N ASP A 47 28.07 14.57 4.77
CA ASP A 47 27.29 15.80 4.85
C ASP A 47 27.45 16.44 6.23
N VAL A 48 27.60 17.77 6.25
CA VAL A 48 27.68 18.56 7.49
C VAL A 48 26.32 19.22 7.75
N PRO A 49 25.55 18.78 8.76
CA PRO A 49 24.24 19.34 9.08
C PRO A 49 24.34 20.68 9.84
N ALA A 50 23.27 21.47 9.77
CA ALA A 50 23.09 22.69 10.54
C ALA A 50 22.71 22.40 12.00
N GLU A 51 23.42 23.01 12.96
CA GLU A 51 23.14 22.84 14.39
C GLU A 51 22.03 23.76 14.91
N VAL A 52 21.70 24.83 14.17
CA VAL A 52 20.65 25.80 14.55
C VAL A 52 19.81 26.20 13.34
N ALA A 53 18.53 26.49 13.58
CA ALA A 53 17.67 27.10 12.57
C ALA A 53 17.88 28.62 12.49
N GLY A 54 17.76 29.18 11.29
CA GLY A 54 17.84 30.62 11.08
C GLY A 54 18.09 31.00 9.63
N VAL A 55 18.41 32.27 9.39
CA VAL A 55 18.68 32.79 8.04
C VAL A 55 20.18 32.95 7.83
N VAL A 56 20.71 32.35 6.76
CA VAL A 56 22.12 32.43 6.37
C VAL A 56 22.47 33.86 5.96
N LYS A 57 23.39 34.51 6.68
CA LYS A 57 23.86 35.87 6.37
C LYS A 57 25.13 35.89 5.57
N GLU A 58 26.03 34.95 5.83
CA GLU A 58 27.30 34.86 5.13
C GLU A 58 27.66 33.39 4.93
N VAL A 59 28.12 33.05 3.72
CA VAL A 59 28.76 31.77 3.41
C VAL A 59 30.25 32.02 3.25
N LYS A 60 31.08 31.31 4.03
CA LYS A 60 32.54 31.53 4.12
C LYS A 60 33.37 30.54 3.32
N VAL A 61 32.71 29.57 2.70
CA VAL A 61 33.32 28.47 1.95
C VAL A 61 32.77 28.42 0.53
N LYS A 62 33.53 27.81 -0.39
CA LYS A 62 33.08 27.50 -1.76
C LYS A 62 33.51 26.09 -2.15
N VAL A 63 32.82 25.54 -3.15
CA VAL A 63 33.19 24.24 -3.75
C VAL A 63 34.65 24.30 -4.25
N GLY A 64 35.44 23.30 -3.88
CA GLY A 64 36.87 23.20 -4.16
C GLY A 64 37.80 23.77 -3.09
N ASP A 65 37.28 24.37 -2.01
CA ASP A 65 38.08 24.72 -0.84
C ASP A 65 38.39 23.49 0.03
N LYS A 66 39.45 23.59 0.84
CA LYS A 66 39.80 22.59 1.87
C LYS A 66 39.44 23.10 3.25
N ILE A 67 38.81 22.26 4.07
CA ILE A 67 38.38 22.62 5.42
C ILE A 67 38.70 21.51 6.42
N SER A 68 38.91 21.88 7.69
CA SER A 68 39.17 20.94 8.79
C SER A 68 38.13 21.15 9.90
N GLU A 69 38.08 20.24 10.87
CA GLU A 69 37.27 20.39 12.08
C GLU A 69 37.42 21.80 12.69
N GLY A 70 36.28 22.40 13.08
CA GLY A 70 36.22 23.75 13.61
C GLY A 70 36.31 24.87 12.56
N GLY A 71 36.49 24.55 11.28
CA GLY A 71 36.45 25.52 10.18
C GLY A 71 35.08 26.18 10.04
N LEU A 72 35.03 27.49 9.81
CA LEU A 72 33.79 28.25 9.72
C LEU A 72 33.13 28.06 8.34
N ILE A 73 31.86 27.64 8.34
CA ILE A 73 31.09 27.33 7.12
C ILE A 73 30.17 28.51 6.77
N VAL A 74 29.26 28.85 7.69
CA VAL A 74 28.26 29.92 7.52
C VAL A 74 28.07 30.71 8.81
N VAL A 75 27.64 31.96 8.67
CA VAL A 75 27.12 32.79 9.77
C VAL A 75 25.62 32.91 9.62
N VAL A 76 24.89 32.47 10.64
CA VAL A 76 23.42 32.40 10.65
C VAL A 76 22.88 33.42 11.64
N GLU A 77 21.89 34.19 11.24
CA GLU A 77 21.10 34.95 12.20
C GLU A 77 20.09 34.01 12.84
N ALA A 78 20.40 33.54 14.06
CA ALA A 78 19.52 32.67 14.80
C ALA A 78 18.29 33.45 15.28
N GLU A 79 17.12 32.87 15.05
CA GLU A 79 15.87 33.38 15.61
C GLU A 79 15.96 33.31 17.14
N GLY A 80 16.09 34.48 17.77
CA GLY A 80 16.14 34.56 19.23
C GLY A 80 14.80 34.16 19.82
N ALA A 81 14.84 33.36 20.89
CA ALA A 81 13.68 33.00 21.70
C ALA A 81 13.00 34.25 22.28
N ALA A 82 12.04 34.81 21.53
CA ALA A 82 11.09 35.79 21.97
C ALA A 82 9.69 35.21 21.73
N ALA A 83 8.98 34.97 22.82
CA ALA A 83 7.60 34.51 22.84
C ALA A 83 6.73 35.39 21.94
N SER A 84 6.43 34.87 20.75
CA SER A 84 5.37 35.34 19.86
C SER A 84 4.22 34.33 20.00
N PRO A 85 2.95 34.76 19.88
CA PRO A 85 1.80 33.93 20.22
C PRO A 85 1.89 32.62 19.45
N GLN A 86 1.56 31.49 20.09
CA GLN A 86 1.30 30.23 19.38
C GLN A 86 0.37 30.54 18.20
N ALA A 87 0.93 30.63 17.00
CA ALA A 87 0.19 30.21 15.83
C ALA A 87 0.06 28.71 16.03
N GLU A 88 -1.18 28.26 16.26
CA GLU A 88 -1.50 26.85 16.30
C GLU A 88 -0.80 26.18 15.12
N ALA A 89 0.13 25.27 15.42
CA ALA A 89 0.50 24.23 14.49
C ALA A 89 -0.82 23.66 13.92
N PRO A 90 -0.91 23.34 12.62
CA PRO A 90 -1.98 22.49 12.16
C PRO A 90 -1.94 21.29 13.11
N ALA A 91 -3.02 21.11 13.88
CA ALA A 91 -3.12 20.00 14.78
C ALA A 91 -2.71 18.78 13.95
N ALA A 92 -1.81 17.96 14.51
CA ALA A 92 -1.74 16.56 14.11
C ALA A 92 -3.19 16.09 13.92
N PRO A 93 -3.50 15.22 12.93
CA PRO A 93 -4.74 14.48 13.05
C PRO A 93 -4.67 13.82 14.41
N ALA A 94 -5.40 14.38 15.37
CA ALA A 94 -5.58 13.77 16.64
C ALA A 94 -6.03 12.35 16.32
N GLN A 95 -5.55 11.36 17.05
CA GLN A 95 -6.44 10.26 17.33
C GLN A 95 -7.74 10.94 17.78
N GLU A 96 -8.77 10.90 16.93
CA GLU A 96 -10.08 11.44 17.27
C GLU A 96 -10.37 10.84 18.64
N ALA A 97 -10.40 11.69 19.67
CA ALA A 97 -11.06 11.33 20.92
C ALA A 97 -12.41 10.74 20.49
N PRO A 98 -12.79 9.53 20.96
CA PRO A 98 -13.88 8.76 20.38
C PRO A 98 -15.05 9.70 20.16
N LYS A 99 -15.25 10.04 18.88
CA LYS A 99 -16.30 10.94 18.46
C LYS A 99 -17.55 10.30 19.03
N ALA A 100 -18.33 11.04 19.83
CA ALA A 100 -19.55 10.49 20.43
C ALA A 100 -20.28 9.74 19.33
N ALA A 101 -20.40 8.41 19.49
CA ALA A 101 -20.87 7.54 18.43
C ALA A 101 -22.15 8.16 17.87
N ALA A 102 -22.20 8.33 16.54
CA ALA A 102 -23.39 8.85 15.90
C ALA A 102 -24.59 8.06 16.45
N PRO A 103 -25.66 8.73 16.93
CA PRO A 103 -26.75 8.05 17.62
C PRO A 103 -27.24 6.89 16.75
N ALA A 104 -27.30 5.69 17.34
CA ALA A 104 -27.64 4.48 16.61
C ALA A 104 -28.97 4.69 15.86
N PRO A 105 -29.04 4.38 14.55
CA PRO A 105 -30.24 4.60 13.78
C PRO A 105 -31.38 3.75 14.33
N GLN A 106 -32.60 4.29 14.29
CA GLN A 106 -33.78 3.53 14.68
C GLN A 106 -34.05 2.47 13.61
N ALA A 107 -33.98 1.19 14.02
CA ALA A 107 -34.23 0.06 13.14
C ALA A 107 -35.65 0.11 12.54
N ALA A 108 -35.76 -0.29 11.28
CA ALA A 108 -37.03 -0.51 10.61
C ALA A 108 -37.70 -1.80 11.11
N GLN A 109 -38.96 -2.00 10.72
CA GLN A 109 -39.72 -3.20 11.05
C GLN A 109 -40.45 -3.71 9.81
N PHE A 110 -40.19 -4.96 9.41
CA PHE A 110 -40.92 -5.62 8.33
C PHE A 110 -42.00 -6.56 8.89
N GLY A 111 -43.21 -6.51 8.32
CA GLY A 111 -44.37 -7.31 8.73
C GLY A 111 -44.78 -8.41 7.76
N GLY A 112 -44.00 -8.66 6.69
CA GLY A 112 -44.29 -9.71 5.70
C GLY A 112 -43.59 -11.03 6.00
N SER A 113 -43.72 -12.01 5.09
CA SER A 113 -43.05 -13.31 5.16
C SER A 113 -41.72 -13.32 4.40
N ALA A 114 -40.76 -14.12 4.84
CA ALA A 114 -39.51 -14.37 4.11
C ALA A 114 -39.66 -15.50 3.08
N ASP A 115 -38.96 -15.39 1.95
CA ASP A 115 -38.89 -16.43 0.91
C ASP A 115 -37.88 -17.52 1.25
N ALA A 116 -36.88 -17.21 2.09
CA ALA A 116 -35.88 -18.13 2.58
C ALA A 116 -35.33 -17.71 3.96
N GLU A 117 -34.86 -18.69 4.73
CA GLU A 117 -34.30 -18.49 6.07
C GLU A 117 -32.98 -19.23 6.23
N TYR A 118 -31.99 -18.57 6.82
CA TYR A 118 -30.62 -19.07 7.01
C TYR A 118 -30.09 -18.78 8.41
N ASP A 119 -29.14 -19.59 8.88
CA ASP A 119 -28.41 -19.30 10.11
C ASP A 119 -27.47 -18.11 9.92
N VAL A 120 -26.82 -18.03 8.76
CA VAL A 120 -25.92 -16.93 8.39
C VAL A 120 -26.20 -16.49 6.96
N VAL A 121 -26.39 -15.18 6.76
CA VAL A 121 -26.36 -14.56 5.43
C VAL A 121 -25.14 -13.67 5.32
N VAL A 122 -24.32 -13.91 4.30
CA VAL A 122 -23.15 -13.09 3.99
C VAL A 122 -23.46 -12.17 2.81
N LEU A 123 -23.35 -10.86 3.01
CA LEU A 123 -23.59 -9.85 1.98
C LEU A 123 -22.28 -9.49 1.29
N GLY A 124 -22.03 -10.07 0.12
CA GLY A 124 -20.83 -9.92 -0.70
C GLY A 124 -20.02 -11.22 -0.78
N GLY A 125 -19.63 -11.61 -2.00
CA GLY A 125 -18.89 -12.83 -2.32
C GLY A 125 -17.37 -12.62 -2.48
N GLY A 126 -16.81 -11.53 -1.94
CA GLY A 126 -15.37 -11.23 -1.97
C GLY A 126 -14.53 -12.07 -1.00
N PRO A 127 -13.20 -11.82 -0.89
CA PRO A 127 -12.29 -12.60 -0.05
C PRO A 127 -12.77 -12.82 1.38
N GLY A 128 -13.21 -11.75 2.06
CA GLY A 128 -13.79 -11.89 3.40
C GLY A 128 -15.11 -12.66 3.38
N GLY A 129 -16.01 -12.31 2.44
CA GLY A 129 -17.35 -12.87 2.39
C GLY A 129 -17.39 -14.38 2.10
N TYR A 130 -16.75 -14.85 1.02
CA TYR A 130 -16.76 -16.29 0.73
C TYR A 130 -15.98 -17.08 1.80
N SER A 131 -14.92 -16.52 2.39
CA SER A 131 -14.18 -17.20 3.47
C SER A 131 -15.02 -17.34 4.71
N ALA A 132 -15.74 -16.28 5.11
CA ALA A 132 -16.70 -16.32 6.21
C ALA A 132 -17.83 -17.33 5.95
N ALA A 133 -18.39 -17.33 4.74
CA ALA A 133 -19.47 -18.24 4.38
C ALA A 133 -19.02 -19.71 4.39
N PHE A 134 -17.82 -19.99 3.87
CA PHE A 134 -17.26 -21.34 3.85
C PHE A 134 -16.90 -21.81 5.25
N ALA A 135 -16.29 -20.96 6.08
CA ALA A 135 -16.00 -21.27 7.47
C ALA A 135 -17.29 -21.54 8.27
N ALA A 136 -18.32 -20.70 8.13
CA ALA A 136 -19.60 -20.90 8.81
C ALA A 136 -20.31 -22.19 8.36
N ALA A 137 -20.21 -22.55 7.07
CA ALA A 137 -20.74 -23.82 6.58
C ALA A 137 -19.95 -25.03 7.09
N ASP A 138 -18.63 -24.90 7.21
CA ASP A 138 -17.74 -25.93 7.79
C ASP A 138 -18.04 -26.14 9.29
N GLU A 139 -18.53 -25.11 10.00
CA GLU A 139 -19.07 -25.19 11.38
C GLU A 139 -20.51 -25.76 11.45
N GLY A 140 -21.08 -26.18 10.31
CA GLY A 140 -22.39 -26.84 10.24
C GLY A 140 -23.59 -25.88 10.18
N LEU A 141 -23.39 -24.59 9.97
CA LEU A 141 -24.47 -23.61 9.82
C LEU A 141 -25.06 -23.65 8.40
N LYS A 142 -26.36 -23.35 8.28
CA LYS A 142 -27.00 -23.15 6.97
C LYS A 142 -26.70 -21.72 6.47
N VAL A 143 -25.93 -21.61 5.38
CA VAL A 143 -25.39 -20.34 4.91
C VAL A 143 -25.88 -19.96 3.51
N ALA A 144 -26.14 -18.68 3.29
CA ALA A 144 -26.26 -18.08 1.96
C ALA A 144 -25.26 -16.94 1.75
N ILE A 145 -24.76 -16.81 0.52
CA ILE A 145 -24.03 -15.62 0.03
C ILE A 145 -24.99 -14.84 -0.88
N VAL A 146 -25.16 -13.55 -0.61
CA VAL A 146 -25.80 -12.60 -1.52
C VAL A 146 -24.69 -11.84 -2.25
N GLU A 147 -24.56 -12.08 -3.56
CA GLU A 147 -23.56 -11.44 -4.42
C GLU A 147 -24.26 -10.90 -5.66
N ARG A 148 -24.04 -9.63 -5.98
CA ARG A 148 -24.73 -8.97 -7.10
C ARG A 148 -24.21 -9.41 -8.47
N TYR A 149 -23.01 -9.99 -8.53
CA TYR A 149 -22.44 -10.58 -9.73
C TYR A 149 -22.57 -12.11 -9.72
N LYS A 150 -22.36 -12.75 -10.88
CA LYS A 150 -22.44 -14.22 -10.98
C LYS A 150 -21.24 -14.92 -10.36
N THR A 151 -20.05 -14.32 -10.44
CA THR A 151 -18.80 -14.92 -9.97
C THR A 151 -18.46 -14.49 -8.54
N LEU A 152 -18.05 -15.46 -7.72
CA LEU A 152 -17.46 -15.20 -6.40
C LEU A 152 -16.00 -14.72 -6.51
N GLY A 153 -15.40 -14.41 -5.38
CA GLY A 153 -14.02 -13.92 -5.24
C GLY A 153 -13.90 -12.40 -5.26
N GLY A 154 -15.02 -11.70 -5.56
CA GLY A 154 -15.13 -10.24 -5.50
C GLY A 154 -14.07 -9.50 -6.31
N VAL A 155 -13.73 -8.29 -5.86
CA VAL A 155 -12.75 -7.42 -6.52
C VAL A 155 -11.39 -8.11 -6.65
N CYS A 156 -10.89 -8.74 -5.59
CA CYS A 156 -9.53 -9.30 -5.58
C CYS A 156 -9.32 -10.37 -6.66
N LEU A 157 -10.29 -11.27 -6.85
CA LEU A 157 -10.17 -12.31 -7.87
C LEU A 157 -10.52 -11.80 -9.28
N ASN A 158 -11.57 -11.00 -9.42
CA ASN A 158 -12.12 -10.69 -10.74
C ASN A 158 -11.44 -9.47 -11.41
N VAL A 159 -11.15 -8.42 -10.64
CA VAL A 159 -10.71 -7.10 -11.15
C VAL A 159 -9.66 -6.45 -10.22
N GLY A 160 -8.79 -7.26 -9.63
CA GLY A 160 -7.83 -6.79 -8.62
C GLY A 160 -6.58 -7.65 -8.56
N CYS A 161 -6.31 -8.25 -7.40
CA CYS A 161 -5.11 -9.02 -7.09
C CYS A 161 -4.74 -10.03 -8.19
N ILE A 162 -5.61 -10.97 -8.50
CA ILE A 162 -5.24 -12.10 -9.38
C ILE A 162 -4.90 -11.66 -10.81
N PRO A 163 -5.77 -10.90 -11.52
CA PRO A 163 -5.44 -10.46 -12.87
C PRO A 163 -4.25 -9.49 -12.90
N SER A 164 -4.08 -8.60 -11.91
CA SER A 164 -2.90 -7.71 -11.87
C SER A 164 -1.60 -8.50 -11.70
N LYS A 165 -1.55 -9.48 -10.79
CA LYS A 165 -0.34 -10.28 -10.54
C LYS A 165 -0.01 -11.20 -11.71
N ALA A 166 -1.02 -11.72 -12.40
CA ALA A 166 -0.81 -12.50 -13.63
C ALA A 166 -0.15 -11.65 -14.73
N LEU A 167 -0.57 -10.38 -14.90
CA LEU A 167 0.04 -9.47 -15.86
C LEU A 167 1.43 -9.01 -15.42
N LEU A 168 1.62 -8.66 -14.14
CA LEU A 168 2.91 -8.27 -13.58
C LEU A 168 3.97 -9.36 -13.73
N HIS A 169 3.62 -10.62 -13.52
CA HIS A 169 4.54 -11.74 -13.73
C HIS A 169 5.05 -11.80 -15.18
N ASN A 170 4.14 -11.69 -16.16
CA ASN A 170 4.54 -11.71 -17.57
C ASN A 170 5.37 -10.47 -17.96
N ALA A 171 5.03 -9.29 -17.40
CA ALA A 171 5.84 -8.08 -17.57
C ALA A 171 7.26 -8.26 -16.99
N ALA A 172 7.38 -8.81 -15.78
CA ALA A 172 8.68 -9.06 -15.16
C ALA A 172 9.57 -9.99 -16.01
N VAL A 173 8.99 -11.05 -16.60
CA VAL A 173 9.72 -11.95 -17.51
C VAL A 173 10.21 -11.22 -18.75
N ILE A 174 9.41 -10.34 -19.36
CA ILE A 174 9.82 -9.54 -20.52
C ILE A 174 11.02 -8.66 -20.16
N ASP A 175 10.98 -7.99 -19.01
CA ASP A 175 12.09 -7.15 -18.57
C ASP A 175 13.35 -7.97 -18.23
N GLU A 176 13.21 -9.13 -17.60
CA GLU A 176 14.34 -10.01 -17.30
C GLU A 176 15.04 -10.49 -18.59
N VAL A 177 14.28 -10.84 -19.64
CA VAL A 177 14.80 -11.20 -20.96
C VAL A 177 15.65 -10.08 -21.58
N ARG A 178 15.32 -8.80 -21.34
CA ARG A 178 16.14 -7.68 -21.82
C ARG A 178 17.51 -7.64 -21.14
N HIS A 179 17.59 -7.97 -19.85
CA HIS A 179 18.85 -7.99 -19.09
C HIS A 179 19.77 -9.16 -19.47
N LEU A 180 19.20 -10.31 -19.87
CA LEU A 180 19.92 -11.52 -20.28
C LEU A 180 20.90 -11.30 -21.45
N ALA A 181 20.68 -10.28 -22.28
CA ALA A 181 21.55 -9.97 -23.42
C ALA A 181 23.00 -9.64 -23.01
N ALA A 182 23.19 -8.98 -21.87
CA ALA A 182 24.51 -8.67 -21.31
C ALA A 182 25.28 -9.95 -20.90
N ASN A 183 24.56 -11.02 -20.61
CA ASN A 183 25.09 -12.33 -20.22
C ASN A 183 25.24 -13.30 -21.41
N GLY A 184 25.09 -12.80 -22.64
CA GLY A 184 25.27 -13.59 -23.86
C GLY A 184 24.05 -14.38 -24.33
N ILE A 185 22.90 -14.22 -23.67
CA ILE A 185 21.63 -14.86 -24.05
C ILE A 185 20.74 -13.81 -24.71
N LYS A 186 20.65 -13.86 -26.04
CA LYS A 186 20.01 -12.79 -26.83
C LYS A 186 18.67 -13.22 -27.40
N TYR A 187 17.65 -12.39 -27.16
CA TYR A 187 16.35 -12.44 -27.80
C TYR A 187 16.09 -11.10 -28.50
N PRO A 188 15.35 -11.08 -29.62
CA PRO A 188 14.77 -9.83 -30.12
C PRO A 188 13.65 -9.34 -29.16
N GLU A 189 13.17 -8.12 -29.36
CA GLU A 189 11.93 -7.68 -28.69
C GLU A 189 10.78 -8.64 -29.04
N PRO A 190 9.93 -9.01 -28.07
CA PRO A 190 8.85 -9.96 -28.30
C PRO A 190 7.75 -9.36 -29.19
N GLU A 191 7.17 -10.20 -30.04
CA GLU A 191 5.90 -9.87 -30.69
C GLU A 191 4.78 -9.98 -29.65
N LEU A 192 4.08 -8.88 -29.37
CA LEU A 192 3.04 -8.81 -28.36
C LEU A 192 1.65 -9.01 -28.98
N ASP A 193 1.02 -10.14 -28.66
CA ASP A 193 -0.40 -10.37 -28.91
C ASP A 193 -1.21 -10.07 -27.63
N ILE A 194 -1.83 -8.89 -27.64
CA ILE A 194 -2.62 -8.37 -26.51
C ILE A 194 -3.89 -9.19 -26.28
N ASP A 195 -4.51 -9.73 -27.33
CA ASP A 195 -5.71 -10.54 -27.20
C ASP A 195 -5.39 -11.88 -26.52
N MET A 196 -4.25 -12.50 -26.87
CA MET A 196 -3.76 -13.70 -26.20
C MET A 196 -3.37 -13.44 -24.75
N LEU A 197 -2.71 -12.31 -24.44
CA LEU A 197 -2.37 -11.93 -23.07
C LEU A 197 -3.64 -11.70 -22.22
N ARG A 198 -4.64 -11.03 -22.78
CA ARG A 198 -5.94 -10.81 -22.13
C ARG A 198 -6.65 -12.13 -21.89
N ALA A 199 -6.68 -13.02 -22.88
CA ALA A 199 -7.29 -14.34 -22.75
C ALA A 199 -6.59 -15.23 -21.71
N TYR A 200 -5.25 -15.17 -21.60
CA TYR A 200 -4.51 -15.83 -20.53
C TYR A 200 -4.96 -15.37 -19.14
N LYS A 201 -5.00 -14.04 -18.92
CA LYS A 201 -5.46 -13.43 -17.68
C LYS A 201 -6.89 -13.87 -17.34
N ASP A 202 -7.80 -13.82 -18.31
CA ASP A 202 -9.20 -14.26 -18.14
C ASP A 202 -9.31 -15.77 -17.87
N GLY A 203 -8.43 -16.58 -18.46
CA GLY A 203 -8.31 -18.02 -18.19
C GLY A 203 -7.93 -18.33 -16.75
N VAL A 204 -6.99 -17.56 -16.18
CA VAL A 204 -6.62 -17.70 -14.76
C VAL A 204 -7.79 -17.34 -13.85
N VAL A 205 -8.45 -16.21 -14.09
CA VAL A 205 -9.61 -15.75 -13.30
C VAL A 205 -10.76 -16.75 -13.38
N SER A 206 -11.14 -17.18 -14.59
CA SER A 206 -12.27 -18.11 -14.80
C SER A 206 -12.04 -19.48 -14.16
N ARG A 207 -10.81 -19.99 -14.18
CA ARG A 207 -10.46 -21.26 -13.48
C ARG A 207 -10.70 -21.14 -11.98
N LEU A 208 -10.28 -20.03 -11.37
CA LEU A 208 -10.42 -19.80 -9.94
C LEU A 208 -11.87 -19.53 -9.52
N THR A 209 -12.63 -18.74 -10.30
CA THR A 209 -14.05 -18.48 -10.01
C THR A 209 -14.88 -19.76 -10.16
N THR A 210 -14.57 -20.62 -11.14
CA THR A 210 -15.17 -21.96 -11.26
C THR A 210 -14.85 -22.82 -10.04
N GLY A 211 -13.61 -22.76 -9.55
CA GLY A 211 -13.21 -23.45 -8.31
C GLY A 211 -14.01 -22.99 -7.09
N LEU A 212 -14.21 -21.68 -6.92
CA LEU A 212 -15.04 -21.12 -5.84
C LEU A 212 -16.50 -21.56 -5.93
N ALA A 213 -17.09 -21.55 -7.13
CA ALA A 213 -18.45 -22.04 -7.33
C ALA A 213 -18.58 -23.54 -6.98
N GLY A 214 -17.58 -24.35 -7.37
CA GLY A 214 -17.50 -25.77 -6.99
C GLY A 214 -17.37 -25.98 -5.47
N MET A 215 -16.55 -25.17 -4.80
CA MET A 215 -16.38 -25.22 -3.34
C MET A 215 -17.64 -24.81 -2.59
N ALA A 216 -18.34 -23.75 -3.02
CA ALA A 216 -19.61 -23.32 -2.45
C ALA A 216 -20.66 -24.45 -2.55
N LYS A 217 -20.76 -25.07 -3.73
CA LYS A 217 -21.64 -26.23 -3.95
C LYS A 217 -21.27 -27.42 -3.05
N GLY A 218 -19.98 -27.73 -2.93
CA GLY A 218 -19.49 -28.81 -2.07
C GLY A 218 -19.84 -28.62 -0.59
N ARG A 219 -19.86 -27.36 -0.14
CA ARG A 219 -20.25 -26.94 1.22
C ARG A 219 -21.75 -26.70 1.39
N LYS A 220 -22.55 -26.87 0.34
CA LYS A 220 -24.00 -26.58 0.33
C LYS A 220 -24.33 -25.13 0.73
N VAL A 221 -23.47 -24.20 0.34
CA VAL A 221 -23.71 -22.76 0.49
C VAL A 221 -24.55 -22.28 -0.69
N ASP A 222 -25.70 -21.69 -0.41
CA ASP A 222 -26.55 -21.10 -1.45
C ASP A 222 -25.94 -19.78 -1.94
N ILE A 223 -25.89 -19.58 -3.24
CA ILE A 223 -25.48 -18.31 -3.86
C ILE A 223 -26.73 -17.66 -4.45
N ILE A 224 -27.08 -16.47 -3.95
CA ILE A 224 -28.20 -15.69 -4.44
C ILE A 224 -27.62 -14.52 -5.24
N GLN A 225 -27.80 -14.56 -6.57
CA GLN A 225 -27.35 -13.50 -7.45
C GLN A 225 -28.31 -12.30 -7.36
N GLY A 226 -27.88 -11.24 -6.67
CA GLY A 226 -28.69 -10.03 -6.51
C GLY A 226 -28.06 -8.97 -5.61
N ASP A 227 -28.59 -7.75 -5.71
CA ASP A 227 -28.21 -6.63 -4.86
C ASP A 227 -29.00 -6.69 -3.55
N GLY A 228 -28.29 -6.92 -2.44
CA GLY A 228 -28.86 -7.07 -1.10
C GLY A 228 -28.93 -5.74 -0.36
N GLN A 229 -30.11 -5.40 0.14
CA GLN A 229 -30.38 -4.21 0.95
C GLN A 229 -31.06 -4.64 2.25
N PHE A 230 -30.63 -4.09 3.39
CA PHE A 230 -31.32 -4.36 4.65
C PHE A 230 -32.75 -3.83 4.60
N LEU A 231 -33.69 -4.64 5.08
CA LEU A 231 -35.09 -4.27 5.21
C LEU A 231 -35.43 -3.95 6.67
N ASP A 232 -34.86 -4.74 7.59
CA ASP A 232 -34.91 -4.57 9.04
C ASP A 232 -33.71 -5.33 9.68
N PRO A 233 -33.59 -5.45 11.02
CA PRO A 233 -32.46 -6.12 11.66
C PRO A 233 -32.27 -7.62 11.37
N HIS A 234 -33.24 -8.30 10.75
CA HIS A 234 -33.19 -9.75 10.49
C HIS A 234 -33.56 -10.14 9.06
N HIS A 235 -33.77 -9.17 8.16
CA HIS A 235 -34.15 -9.42 6.77
C HIS A 235 -33.32 -8.59 5.79
N LEU A 236 -32.86 -9.26 4.71
CA LEU A 236 -32.41 -8.61 3.48
C LEU A 236 -33.49 -8.71 2.40
N GLU A 237 -33.74 -7.61 1.71
CA GLU A 237 -34.38 -7.63 0.39
C GLU A 237 -33.27 -7.76 -0.67
N VAL A 238 -33.33 -8.81 -1.48
CA VAL A 238 -32.39 -9.07 -2.56
C VAL A 238 -33.08 -8.77 -3.89
N SER A 239 -32.71 -7.67 -4.53
CA SER A 239 -33.13 -7.38 -5.90
C SER A 239 -32.31 -8.25 -6.85
N LEU A 240 -32.93 -9.28 -7.43
CA LEU A 240 -32.22 -10.27 -8.23
C LEU A 240 -31.57 -9.63 -9.45
N THR A 241 -30.38 -10.08 -9.77
CA THR A 241 -29.60 -9.59 -10.92
C THR A 241 -29.26 -10.72 -11.88
N THR A 242 -28.94 -10.36 -13.13
CA THR A 242 -28.46 -11.27 -14.16
C THR A 242 -27.28 -10.65 -14.90
N GLY A 243 -26.40 -11.48 -15.45
CA GLY A 243 -25.18 -11.05 -16.13
C GLY A 243 -24.00 -11.95 -15.76
N ASP A 244 -23.21 -12.31 -16.77
CA ASP A 244 -22.11 -13.27 -16.62
C ASP A 244 -20.76 -12.61 -16.35
N VAL A 245 -20.63 -11.32 -16.69
CA VAL A 245 -19.38 -10.56 -16.56
C VAL A 245 -19.42 -9.78 -15.24
N TYR A 246 -18.37 -9.93 -14.43
CA TYR A 246 -18.20 -9.19 -13.18
C TYR A 246 -18.21 -7.67 -13.48
N GLU A 247 -18.83 -6.87 -12.60
CA GLU A 247 -19.14 -5.44 -12.83
C GLU A 247 -20.19 -5.12 -13.91
N GLN A 248 -20.76 -6.12 -14.60
CA GLN A 248 -21.80 -5.93 -15.63
C GLN A 248 -23.04 -6.79 -15.38
N ALA A 249 -23.67 -6.61 -14.22
CA ALA A 249 -24.95 -7.24 -13.89
C ALA A 249 -26.08 -6.20 -13.90
N THR A 250 -27.27 -6.61 -14.33
CA THR A 250 -28.49 -5.77 -14.36
C THR A 250 -29.59 -6.38 -13.50
N PRO A 251 -30.45 -5.56 -12.87
CA PRO A 251 -31.61 -6.07 -12.13
C PRO A 251 -32.60 -6.78 -13.04
N THR A 252 -33.16 -7.90 -12.60
CA THR A 252 -34.23 -8.62 -13.32
C THR A 252 -35.61 -8.01 -13.08
N GLY A 253 -35.75 -7.21 -12.00
CA GLY A 253 -37.02 -6.69 -11.49
C GLY A 253 -37.69 -7.62 -10.45
N GLU A 254 -37.22 -8.85 -10.31
CA GLU A 254 -37.65 -9.78 -9.25
C GLU A 254 -36.94 -9.49 -7.93
N LYS A 255 -37.61 -9.75 -6.82
CA LYS A 255 -37.09 -9.55 -5.46
C LYS A 255 -37.27 -10.81 -4.64
N LYS A 256 -36.34 -11.05 -3.72
CA LYS A 256 -36.39 -12.14 -2.75
C LYS A 256 -36.09 -11.62 -1.35
N ILE A 257 -36.91 -11.98 -0.37
CA ILE A 257 -36.72 -11.63 1.04
C ILE A 257 -36.02 -12.79 1.74
N VAL A 258 -34.87 -12.51 2.34
CA VAL A 258 -34.04 -13.50 3.01
C VAL A 258 -33.95 -13.14 4.49
N ALA A 259 -34.49 -14.02 5.35
CA ALA A 259 -34.36 -13.92 6.80
C ALA A 259 -33.06 -14.56 7.29
N PHE A 260 -32.49 -14.02 8.36
CA PHE A 260 -31.25 -14.53 8.93
C PHE A 260 -31.23 -14.48 10.47
N LYS A 261 -30.53 -15.43 11.10
CA LYS A 261 -30.16 -15.32 12.53
C LYS A 261 -28.96 -14.38 12.70
N ASN A 262 -27.94 -14.54 11.87
CA ASN A 262 -26.77 -13.66 11.82
C ASN A 262 -26.54 -13.13 10.40
N CYS A 263 -26.03 -11.91 10.29
CA CYS A 263 -25.56 -11.36 9.02
C CYS A 263 -24.08 -10.99 9.10
N ILE A 264 -23.31 -11.31 8.07
CA ILE A 264 -21.91 -10.84 7.91
C ILE A 264 -21.85 -9.91 6.70
N ILE A 265 -21.64 -8.62 6.95
CA ILE A 265 -21.51 -7.61 5.90
C ILE A 265 -20.09 -7.66 5.32
N ALA A 266 -19.97 -8.01 4.05
CA ALA A 266 -18.71 -8.11 3.31
C ALA A 266 -18.77 -7.38 1.95
N ALA A 267 -19.55 -6.29 1.87
CA ALA A 267 -19.83 -5.55 0.63
C ALA A 267 -18.65 -4.70 0.10
N GLY A 268 -17.49 -4.78 0.75
CA GLY A 268 -16.21 -4.27 0.25
C GLY A 268 -16.15 -2.76 0.00
N SER A 269 -15.37 -2.39 -1.02
CA SER A 269 -15.08 -1.01 -1.43
C SER A 269 -15.29 -0.83 -2.94
N ARG A 270 -15.17 0.42 -3.42
CA ARG A 270 -15.19 0.80 -4.84
C ARG A 270 -14.14 1.85 -5.14
N VAL A 271 -13.82 2.06 -6.42
CA VAL A 271 -12.91 3.13 -6.87
C VAL A 271 -13.44 4.50 -6.44
N THR A 272 -12.56 5.37 -5.94
CA THR A 272 -12.92 6.75 -5.62
C THR A 272 -13.03 7.55 -6.91
N LYS A 273 -14.22 8.11 -7.17
CA LYS A 273 -14.42 9.03 -8.30
C LYS A 273 -14.06 10.46 -7.87
N LEU A 274 -13.31 11.15 -8.73
CA LEU A 274 -12.99 12.56 -8.57
C LEU A 274 -14.04 13.40 -9.33
N PRO A 275 -14.84 14.26 -8.66
CA PRO A 275 -16.01 14.90 -9.29
C PRO A 275 -15.72 15.78 -10.51
N PHE A 276 -14.50 16.31 -10.63
CA PHE A 276 -14.10 17.20 -11.73
C PHE A 276 -13.61 16.45 -12.98
N ILE A 277 -13.43 15.12 -12.89
CA ILE A 277 -12.97 14.31 -14.02
C ILE A 277 -14.20 13.87 -14.84
N PRO A 278 -14.26 14.18 -16.15
CA PRO A 278 -15.38 13.80 -17.01
C PRO A 278 -15.36 12.30 -17.34
N GLU A 279 -16.48 11.79 -17.82
CA GLU A 279 -16.55 10.43 -18.37
C GLU A 279 -16.05 10.45 -19.83
N ASP A 280 -15.04 9.64 -20.13
CA ASP A 280 -14.48 9.40 -21.48
C ASP A 280 -13.90 7.98 -21.49
N PRO A 281 -14.01 7.19 -22.58
CA PRO A 281 -13.49 5.82 -22.63
C PRO A 281 -11.97 5.69 -22.40
N ARG A 282 -11.21 6.79 -22.57
CA ARG A 282 -9.76 6.87 -22.32
C ARG A 282 -9.43 7.21 -20.86
N ILE A 283 -10.43 7.61 -20.07
CA ILE A 283 -10.30 7.81 -18.63
C ILE A 283 -10.78 6.53 -17.96
N ILE A 284 -9.82 5.77 -17.44
CA ILE A 284 -10.03 4.42 -16.94
C ILE A 284 -9.74 4.36 -15.44
N ASP A 285 -10.37 3.40 -14.77
CA ASP A 285 -9.97 2.97 -13.43
C ASP A 285 -9.13 1.67 -13.52
N SER A 286 -8.87 1.03 -12.38
CA SER A 286 -8.15 -0.24 -12.33
C SER A 286 -8.84 -1.37 -13.12
N SER A 287 -10.18 -1.42 -13.15
CA SER A 287 -10.91 -2.43 -13.94
C SER A 287 -10.73 -2.15 -15.44
N GLY A 288 -10.78 -0.89 -15.85
CA GLY A 288 -10.50 -0.47 -17.23
C GLY A 288 -9.07 -0.79 -17.67
N ALA A 289 -8.08 -0.59 -16.80
CA ALA A 289 -6.68 -0.97 -17.04
C ALA A 289 -6.52 -2.50 -17.18
N LEU A 290 -7.15 -3.28 -16.29
CA LEU A 290 -7.11 -4.74 -16.33
C LEU A 290 -7.88 -5.35 -17.51
N ALA A 291 -8.75 -4.58 -18.18
CA ALA A 291 -9.37 -5.01 -19.43
C ALA A 291 -8.37 -5.06 -20.59
N LEU A 292 -7.22 -4.38 -20.48
CA LEU A 292 -6.10 -4.44 -21.43
C LEU A 292 -6.56 -4.23 -22.88
N LYS A 293 -7.41 -3.21 -23.12
CA LYS A 293 -8.03 -2.96 -24.44
C LYS A 293 -6.99 -2.65 -25.52
N GLU A 294 -6.02 -1.82 -25.17
CA GLU A 294 -4.90 -1.39 -26.02
C GLU A 294 -3.73 -0.95 -25.14
N VAL A 295 -2.56 -0.71 -25.75
CA VAL A 295 -1.38 -0.13 -25.09
C VAL A 295 -1.28 1.34 -25.50
N PRO A 296 -1.62 2.31 -24.63
CA PRO A 296 -1.52 3.73 -24.95
C PRO A 296 -0.04 4.13 -25.15
N GLY A 297 0.23 5.07 -26.04
CA GLY A 297 1.58 5.61 -26.22
C GLY A 297 2.06 6.37 -24.98
N LYS A 298 1.20 7.23 -24.43
CA LYS A 298 1.41 7.96 -23.17
C LYS A 298 0.24 7.77 -22.20
N LEU A 299 0.54 7.27 -20.99
CA LEU A 299 -0.42 6.99 -19.92
C LEU A 299 -0.15 7.88 -18.70
N LEU A 300 -1.16 8.65 -18.28
CA LEU A 300 -1.13 9.33 -16.99
C LEU A 300 -1.69 8.43 -15.89
N ILE A 301 -1.04 8.41 -14.74
CA ILE A 301 -1.53 7.76 -13.51
C ILE A 301 -1.83 8.85 -12.48
N ILE A 302 -3.12 9.02 -12.12
CA ILE A 302 -3.56 9.90 -11.04
C ILE A 302 -3.61 9.11 -9.74
N GLY A 303 -2.65 9.36 -8.85
CA GLY A 303 -2.45 8.67 -7.58
C GLY A 303 -1.20 7.80 -7.60
N GLY A 304 -0.24 8.10 -6.71
CA GLY A 304 1.03 7.42 -6.53
C GLY A 304 0.98 6.19 -5.62
N GLY A 305 -0.21 5.61 -5.44
CA GLY A 305 -0.42 4.41 -4.64
C GLY A 305 -0.07 3.12 -5.39
N ILE A 306 -0.02 2.01 -4.64
CA ILE A 306 0.41 0.68 -5.15
C ILE A 306 -0.32 0.28 -6.44
N ILE A 307 -1.65 0.38 -6.48
CA ILE A 307 -2.45 -0.06 -7.63
C ILE A 307 -2.04 0.67 -8.92
N GLY A 308 -1.87 2.00 -8.84
CA GLY A 308 -1.46 2.81 -9.99
C GLY A 308 -0.07 2.43 -10.49
N LEU A 309 0.88 2.26 -9.57
CA LEU A 309 2.27 1.90 -9.90
C LEU A 309 2.42 0.47 -10.44
N GLU A 310 1.63 -0.48 -9.93
CA GLU A 310 1.55 -1.84 -10.48
C GLU A 310 1.03 -1.82 -11.92
N MET A 311 -0.06 -1.09 -12.19
CA MET A 311 -0.58 -0.95 -13.56
C MET A 311 0.41 -0.22 -14.46
N GLY A 312 1.04 0.85 -13.98
CA GLY A 312 2.12 1.54 -14.69
C GLY A 312 3.25 0.59 -15.09
N THR A 313 3.68 -0.29 -14.18
CA THR A 313 4.74 -1.28 -14.44
C THR A 313 4.36 -2.20 -15.61
N VAL A 314 3.13 -2.72 -15.63
CA VAL A 314 2.62 -3.55 -16.74
C VAL A 314 2.63 -2.77 -18.05
N TYR A 315 1.98 -1.60 -18.06
CA TYR A 315 1.82 -0.80 -19.29
C TYR A 315 3.16 -0.28 -19.84
N SER A 316 4.08 0.13 -18.98
CA SER A 316 5.42 0.54 -19.40
C SER A 316 6.19 -0.57 -20.07
N THR A 317 6.11 -1.78 -19.53
CA THR A 317 6.79 -2.95 -20.10
C THR A 317 6.21 -3.31 -21.47
N LEU A 318 4.90 -3.17 -21.63
CA LEU A 318 4.19 -3.37 -22.90
C LEU A 318 4.43 -2.24 -23.92
N GLY A 319 4.96 -1.08 -23.50
CA GLY A 319 5.42 -0.02 -24.40
C GLY A 319 4.97 1.40 -24.06
N SER A 320 4.12 1.62 -23.05
CA SER A 320 3.65 2.96 -22.68
C SER A 320 4.73 3.81 -22.01
N ARG A 321 4.79 5.09 -22.34
CA ARG A 321 5.45 6.10 -21.48
C ARG A 321 4.50 6.54 -20.38
N LEU A 322 5.03 6.73 -19.18
CA LEU A 322 4.22 7.03 -18.00
C LEU A 322 4.46 8.45 -17.49
N ASP A 323 3.40 9.10 -17.04
CA ASP A 323 3.49 10.17 -16.05
C ASP A 323 2.71 9.74 -14.81
N VAL A 324 3.17 10.12 -13.62
CA VAL A 324 2.44 9.89 -12.36
C VAL A 324 2.30 11.20 -11.60
N VAL A 325 1.10 11.47 -11.09
CA VAL A 325 0.80 12.61 -10.23
C VAL A 325 0.32 12.13 -8.85
N GLU A 326 0.91 12.69 -7.81
CA GLU A 326 0.58 12.42 -6.42
C GLU A 326 0.49 13.75 -5.65
N MET A 327 -0.60 13.91 -4.89
CA MET A 327 -0.83 15.12 -4.10
C MET A 327 0.05 15.14 -2.84
N MET A 328 0.40 13.96 -2.32
CA MET A 328 1.29 13.82 -1.17
C MET A 328 2.78 13.96 -1.55
N ASP A 329 3.63 13.92 -0.53
CA ASP A 329 5.08 14.15 -0.60
C ASP A 329 5.90 13.00 -1.22
N GLY A 330 5.24 11.93 -1.64
CA GLY A 330 5.92 10.77 -2.21
C GLY A 330 4.97 9.66 -2.65
N LEU A 331 5.54 8.72 -3.39
CA LEU A 331 4.85 7.52 -3.87
C LEU A 331 4.72 6.47 -2.74
N MET A 332 3.88 5.45 -2.95
CA MET A 332 3.66 4.33 -2.02
C MET A 332 3.49 4.77 -0.56
N GLN A 333 2.57 5.70 -0.31
CA GLN A 333 2.30 6.24 1.02
C GLN A 333 2.06 5.11 2.04
N GLY A 334 2.71 5.22 3.20
CA GLY A 334 2.73 4.18 4.24
C GLY A 334 4.02 3.34 4.29
N ALA A 335 4.71 3.14 3.17
CA ALA A 335 6.02 2.49 3.15
C ALA A 335 7.14 3.47 3.55
N ASP A 336 8.19 2.99 4.23
CA ASP A 336 9.35 3.83 4.54
C ASP A 336 10.06 4.32 3.28
N ARG A 337 10.54 5.56 3.32
CA ARG A 337 11.09 6.28 2.16
C ARG A 337 12.37 5.64 1.61
N ASP A 338 13.16 4.96 2.44
CA ASP A 338 14.37 4.26 2.02
C ASP A 338 14.05 3.08 1.08
N LEU A 339 12.97 2.33 1.34
CA LEU A 339 12.50 1.28 0.41
C LEU A 339 12.03 1.90 -0.91
N VAL A 340 11.19 2.95 -0.82
CA VAL A 340 10.61 3.61 -1.99
C VAL A 340 11.68 4.25 -2.86
N LYS A 341 12.76 4.78 -2.25
CA LYS A 341 13.90 5.36 -2.99
C LYS A 341 14.60 4.34 -3.89
N VAL A 342 14.78 3.10 -3.43
CA VAL A 342 15.37 2.02 -4.25
C VAL A 342 14.44 1.68 -5.41
N TRP A 343 13.15 1.51 -5.14
CA TRP A 343 12.15 1.24 -6.17
C TRP A 343 12.11 2.36 -7.23
N GLN A 344 12.07 3.61 -6.78
CA GLN A 344 11.95 4.77 -7.66
C GLN A 344 13.17 4.89 -8.56
N LYS A 345 14.39 4.79 -8.00
CA LYS A 345 15.63 4.82 -8.77
C LYS A 345 15.67 3.76 -9.87
N GLN A 346 15.17 2.55 -9.60
CA GLN A 346 15.13 1.48 -10.61
C GLN A 346 14.06 1.72 -11.69
N ASN A 347 12.98 2.46 -11.38
CA ASN A 347 11.86 2.65 -12.30
C ASN A 347 11.80 4.04 -12.95
N GLU A 348 12.67 4.98 -12.58
CA GLU A 348 12.72 6.34 -13.13
C GLU A 348 12.70 6.36 -14.66
N TYR A 349 13.41 5.43 -15.31
CA TYR A 349 13.46 5.33 -16.77
C TYR A 349 12.08 5.10 -17.43
N ARG A 350 11.09 4.58 -16.69
CA ARG A 350 9.73 4.30 -17.19
C ARG A 350 8.86 5.55 -17.28
N PHE A 351 9.20 6.58 -16.51
CA PHE A 351 8.40 7.80 -16.39
C PHE A 351 9.04 8.94 -17.18
N ASP A 352 8.21 9.78 -17.79
CA ASP A 352 8.66 11.09 -18.27
C ASP A 352 8.62 12.10 -17.11
N ASN A 353 7.62 12.01 -16.22
CA ASN A 353 7.47 12.85 -15.03
C ASN A 353 6.95 12.06 -13.81
N ILE A 354 7.59 12.30 -12.66
CA ILE A 354 7.10 11.89 -11.33
C ILE A 354 6.73 13.17 -10.57
N MET A 355 5.44 13.50 -10.54
CA MET A 355 4.91 14.76 -10.02
C MET A 355 4.31 14.58 -8.62
N ILE A 356 5.16 14.60 -7.60
CA ILE A 356 4.76 14.61 -6.19
C ILE A 356 4.39 16.03 -5.72
N ASN A 357 3.69 16.17 -4.60
CA ASN A 357 3.16 17.45 -4.11
C ASN A 357 2.40 18.25 -5.19
N THR A 358 1.72 17.55 -6.09
CA THR A 358 1.11 18.12 -7.29
C THR A 358 -0.36 17.74 -7.39
N LYS A 359 -1.21 18.72 -7.71
CA LYS A 359 -2.65 18.54 -7.88
C LYS A 359 -2.99 18.47 -9.35
N THR A 360 -3.92 17.59 -9.71
CA THR A 360 -4.62 17.66 -10.99
C THR A 360 -5.76 18.67 -10.87
N VAL A 361 -5.78 19.69 -11.73
CA VAL A 361 -6.78 20.78 -11.64
C VAL A 361 -7.79 20.79 -12.77
N ALA A 362 -7.45 20.23 -13.94
CA ALA A 362 -8.38 20.08 -15.05
C ALA A 362 -8.07 18.81 -15.85
N VAL A 363 -9.13 18.14 -16.32
CA VAL A 363 -9.05 16.99 -17.22
C VAL A 363 -10.04 17.23 -18.37
N GLU A 364 -9.52 17.42 -19.57
CA GLU A 364 -10.27 17.85 -20.74
C GLU A 364 -10.04 16.87 -21.91
N PRO A 365 -10.98 15.94 -22.14
CA PRO A 365 -10.94 15.09 -23.32
C PRO A 365 -11.12 15.91 -24.61
N LYS A 366 -10.21 15.70 -25.56
CA LYS A 366 -10.26 16.26 -26.92
C LYS A 366 -10.22 15.12 -27.95
N GLU A 367 -10.37 15.44 -29.22
CA GLU A 367 -10.35 14.45 -30.31
C GLU A 367 -9.04 13.66 -30.35
N ASP A 368 -7.91 14.34 -30.18
CA ASP A 368 -6.55 13.79 -30.29
C ASP A 368 -5.98 13.25 -28.98
N GLY A 369 -6.68 13.35 -27.84
CA GLY A 369 -6.22 12.82 -26.55
C GLY A 369 -6.90 13.48 -25.36
N VAL A 370 -6.51 13.07 -24.15
CA VAL A 370 -6.97 13.69 -22.90
C VAL A 370 -5.93 14.69 -22.43
N TYR A 371 -6.31 15.96 -22.32
CA TYR A 371 -5.44 17.03 -21.84
C TYR A 371 -5.62 17.21 -20.34
N VAL A 372 -4.52 17.20 -19.58
CA VAL A 372 -4.56 17.31 -18.12
C VAL A 372 -3.67 18.44 -17.66
N THR A 373 -4.21 19.30 -16.80
CA THR A 373 -3.50 20.44 -16.21
C THR A 373 -3.18 20.15 -14.75
N PHE A 374 -1.97 20.53 -14.34
CA PHE A 374 -1.44 20.27 -13.01
C PHE A 374 -1.02 21.57 -12.31
N GLU A 375 -1.09 21.58 -10.98
CA GLU A 375 -0.55 22.64 -10.13
C GLU A 375 0.39 22.02 -9.10
N GLY A 376 1.67 22.41 -9.14
CA GLY A 376 2.71 21.93 -8.23
C GLY A 376 4.05 22.56 -8.59
N ALA A 377 5.00 22.56 -7.65
CA ALA A 377 6.30 23.22 -7.82
C ALA A 377 7.09 22.70 -9.04
N ASN A 378 7.01 21.38 -9.28
CA ASN A 378 7.71 20.69 -10.37
C ASN A 378 6.77 20.21 -11.48
N ALA A 379 5.52 20.70 -11.50
CA ALA A 379 4.54 20.32 -12.49
C ALA A 379 4.79 21.06 -13.83
N PRO A 380 4.59 20.41 -14.99
CA PRO A 380 4.57 21.10 -16.27
C PRO A 380 3.53 22.23 -16.27
N LYS A 381 3.91 23.43 -16.73
CA LYS A 381 3.02 24.61 -16.75
C LYS A 381 1.91 24.47 -17.80
N GLU A 382 2.21 23.83 -18.91
CA GLU A 382 1.26 23.63 -20.01
C GLU A 382 0.45 22.34 -19.80
N PRO A 383 -0.83 22.31 -20.20
CA PRO A 383 -1.62 21.08 -20.20
C PRO A 383 -0.92 19.97 -20.99
N GLN A 384 -0.83 18.79 -20.39
CA GLN A 384 -0.17 17.63 -20.98
C GLN A 384 -1.20 16.73 -21.69
N ARG A 385 -0.91 16.30 -22.92
CA ARG A 385 -1.74 15.36 -23.68
C ARG A 385 -1.38 13.91 -23.33
N TYR A 386 -2.38 13.08 -23.07
CA TYR A 386 -2.24 11.64 -22.86
C TYR A 386 -3.20 10.86 -23.78
N ASP A 387 -2.81 9.65 -24.15
CA ASP A 387 -3.70 8.75 -24.90
C ASP A 387 -4.71 8.08 -23.96
N ALA A 388 -4.30 7.83 -22.71
CA ALA A 388 -5.16 7.35 -21.64
C ALA A 388 -4.79 7.94 -20.27
N VAL A 389 -5.77 7.98 -19.36
CA VAL A 389 -5.61 8.43 -17.97
C VAL A 389 -6.16 7.37 -17.02
N LEU A 390 -5.31 6.80 -16.17
CA LEU A 390 -5.68 5.90 -15.10
C LEU A 390 -5.94 6.67 -13.80
N VAL A 391 -7.18 6.66 -13.33
CA VAL A 391 -7.57 7.22 -12.03
C VAL A 391 -7.43 6.16 -10.95
N ALA A 392 -6.34 6.24 -10.18
CA ALA A 392 -5.98 5.33 -9.10
C ALA A 392 -5.89 6.05 -7.73
N ALA A 393 -6.75 7.04 -7.50
CA ALA A 393 -6.77 7.93 -6.33
C ALA A 393 -7.33 7.30 -5.03
N GLY A 394 -7.22 5.97 -4.90
CA GLY A 394 -7.72 5.22 -3.74
C GLY A 394 -9.15 4.70 -3.87
N ARG A 395 -9.66 4.10 -2.79
CA ARG A 395 -10.93 3.38 -2.76
C ARG A 395 -11.79 3.81 -1.58
N ALA A 396 -13.10 3.79 -1.76
CA ALA A 396 -14.10 4.16 -0.75
C ALA A 396 -14.94 2.93 -0.32
N PRO A 397 -15.23 2.75 0.97
CA PRO A 397 -16.06 1.65 1.47
C PRO A 397 -17.53 1.79 1.03
N ASN A 398 -18.24 0.66 0.94
CA ASN A 398 -19.63 0.60 0.46
C ASN A 398 -20.70 0.62 1.58
N GLY A 399 -20.35 0.95 2.83
CA GLY A 399 -21.29 0.86 3.97
C GLY A 399 -22.56 1.72 3.85
N LYS A 400 -22.49 2.83 3.12
CA LYS A 400 -23.65 3.71 2.84
C LYS A 400 -24.58 3.20 1.72
N LEU A 401 -24.26 2.06 1.09
CA LEU A 401 -24.93 1.60 -0.13
C LEU A 401 -25.74 0.31 0.08
N ILE A 402 -25.98 -0.09 1.32
CA ILE A 402 -26.64 -1.37 1.68
C ILE A 402 -27.87 -1.18 2.58
N SER A 403 -28.34 0.06 2.75
CA SER A 403 -29.43 0.42 3.67
C SER A 403 -29.21 -0.03 5.12
N ALA A 404 -27.95 -0.04 5.58
CA ALA A 404 -27.52 -0.54 6.89
C ALA A 404 -28.31 0.08 8.07
N GLU A 405 -28.73 1.33 7.92
CA GLU A 405 -29.53 2.06 8.89
C GLU A 405 -30.87 1.38 9.21
N LYS A 406 -31.47 0.69 8.24
CA LYS A 406 -32.73 -0.06 8.46
C LYS A 406 -32.55 -1.24 9.40
N ALA A 407 -31.34 -1.81 9.47
CA ALA A 407 -30.99 -2.85 10.44
C ALA A 407 -30.50 -2.29 11.79
N GLY A 408 -30.45 -0.96 11.96
CA GLY A 408 -29.87 -0.32 13.14
C GLY A 408 -28.35 -0.26 13.16
N VAL A 409 -27.68 -0.64 12.06
CA VAL A 409 -26.21 -0.64 11.94
C VAL A 409 -25.70 0.78 11.69
N ALA A 410 -24.75 1.22 12.51
CA ALA A 410 -24.10 2.51 12.36
C ALA A 410 -23.05 2.50 11.25
N VAL A 411 -23.03 3.55 10.44
CA VAL A 411 -22.07 3.75 9.35
C VAL A 411 -21.44 5.14 9.52
N THR A 412 -20.12 5.20 9.48
CA THR A 412 -19.36 6.46 9.58
C THR A 412 -19.64 7.37 8.38
N ASP A 413 -19.31 8.66 8.51
CA ASP A 413 -19.46 9.63 7.42
C ASP A 413 -18.65 9.25 6.17
N ARG A 414 -17.50 8.60 6.37
CA ARG A 414 -16.64 8.10 5.29
C ARG A 414 -17.13 6.78 4.68
N GLY A 415 -18.18 6.18 5.25
CA GLY A 415 -18.84 4.98 4.74
C GLY A 415 -18.29 3.66 5.28
N PHE A 416 -17.40 3.68 6.28
CA PHE A 416 -16.97 2.49 7.00
C PHE A 416 -18.02 2.05 8.03
N ILE A 417 -18.06 0.75 8.31
CA ILE A 417 -18.82 0.14 9.41
C ILE A 417 -17.80 -0.29 10.47
N GLU A 418 -17.68 0.46 11.55
CA GLU A 418 -16.77 0.13 12.64
C GLU A 418 -17.22 -1.14 13.36
N VAL A 419 -16.25 -1.95 13.77
CA VAL A 419 -16.50 -3.23 14.45
C VAL A 419 -15.59 -3.42 15.66
N ASP A 420 -16.01 -4.26 16.59
CA ASP A 420 -15.17 -4.71 17.69
C ASP A 420 -14.18 -5.81 17.25
N LYS A 421 -13.34 -6.30 18.17
CA LYS A 421 -12.38 -7.39 17.88
C LYS A 421 -13.04 -8.73 17.51
N GLN A 422 -14.34 -8.92 17.75
CA GLN A 422 -15.10 -10.09 17.33
C GLN A 422 -15.79 -9.87 15.97
N MET A 423 -15.48 -8.75 15.29
CA MET A 423 -16.06 -8.31 14.03
C MET A 423 -17.54 -7.92 14.15
N ARG A 424 -18.06 -7.70 15.36
CA ARG A 424 -19.45 -7.27 15.56
C ARG A 424 -19.58 -5.78 15.30
N THR A 425 -20.68 -5.41 14.65
CA THR A 425 -21.13 -4.02 14.58
C THR A 425 -21.74 -3.59 15.92
N ASN A 426 -22.33 -2.40 15.98
CA ASN A 426 -23.15 -1.98 17.12
C ASN A 426 -24.41 -2.84 17.32
N VAL A 427 -24.80 -3.66 16.33
CA VAL A 427 -25.90 -4.63 16.41
C VAL A 427 -25.31 -6.03 16.61
N PRO A 428 -25.52 -6.71 17.77
CA PRO A 428 -24.71 -7.86 18.18
C PRO A 428 -24.71 -9.09 17.27
N HIS A 429 -25.78 -9.30 16.50
CA HIS A 429 -25.93 -10.42 15.57
C HIS A 429 -25.59 -10.04 14.11
N ILE A 430 -25.15 -8.80 13.89
CA ILE A 430 -24.66 -8.33 12.59
C ILE A 430 -23.19 -7.99 12.71
N TYR A 431 -22.39 -8.66 11.87
CA TYR A 431 -20.95 -8.53 11.78
C TYR A 431 -20.59 -7.75 10.51
N ALA A 432 -19.38 -7.20 10.44
CA ALA A 432 -18.83 -6.64 9.21
C ALA A 432 -17.33 -6.97 9.09
N ILE A 433 -16.85 -7.18 7.86
CA ILE A 433 -15.47 -7.62 7.58
C ILE A 433 -14.90 -7.02 6.27
N GLY A 434 -13.58 -7.01 6.15
CA GLY A 434 -12.86 -6.62 4.94
C GLY A 434 -12.73 -5.11 4.77
N ASP A 435 -12.72 -4.65 3.52
CA ASP A 435 -12.51 -3.23 3.20
C ASP A 435 -13.58 -2.31 3.82
N ILE A 436 -14.78 -2.84 4.07
CA ILE A 436 -15.91 -2.04 4.56
C ILE A 436 -15.74 -1.61 6.01
N VAL A 437 -14.86 -2.26 6.79
CA VAL A 437 -14.66 -1.95 8.21
C VAL A 437 -13.49 -1.03 8.51
N GLY A 438 -12.52 -0.93 7.60
CA GLY A 438 -11.37 -0.07 7.81
C GLY A 438 -10.14 -0.44 6.98
N GLN A 439 -9.12 0.40 7.11
CA GLN A 439 -7.80 0.15 6.55
C GLN A 439 -7.01 -0.89 7.37
N PRO A 440 -6.01 -1.56 6.78
CA PRO A 440 -5.67 -1.55 5.36
C PRO A 440 -6.65 -2.40 4.52
N MET A 441 -7.09 -1.89 3.36
CA MET A 441 -7.98 -2.61 2.43
C MET A 441 -7.23 -3.72 1.68
N LEU A 442 -7.04 -4.86 2.34
CA LEU A 442 -6.24 -5.99 1.86
C LEU A 442 -7.01 -7.31 1.96
N ALA A 443 -6.84 -8.17 0.95
CA ALA A 443 -7.57 -9.42 0.84
C ALA A 443 -7.27 -10.40 2.00
N HIS A 444 -6.02 -10.53 2.41
CA HIS A 444 -5.61 -11.38 3.53
C HIS A 444 -6.18 -10.90 4.87
N LYS A 445 -6.28 -9.58 5.09
CA LYS A 445 -7.02 -9.04 6.25
C LYS A 445 -8.47 -9.51 6.22
N ALA A 446 -9.15 -9.32 5.08
CA ALA A 446 -10.56 -9.69 4.92
C ALA A 446 -10.81 -11.18 5.17
N VAL A 447 -9.94 -12.07 4.69
CA VAL A 447 -10.05 -13.53 4.91
C VAL A 447 -9.98 -13.87 6.41
N HIS A 448 -8.99 -13.34 7.14
CA HIS A 448 -8.83 -13.62 8.56
C HIS A 448 -9.96 -13.00 9.42
N GLU A 449 -10.38 -11.77 9.12
CA GLU A 449 -11.58 -11.16 9.74
C GLU A 449 -12.83 -12.03 9.48
N GLY A 450 -12.96 -12.60 8.26
CA GLY A 450 -14.05 -13.49 7.88
C GLY A 450 -14.12 -14.78 8.69
N HIS A 451 -12.97 -15.43 8.94
CA HIS A 451 -12.92 -16.60 9.81
C HIS A 451 -13.37 -16.29 11.23
N VAL A 452 -12.88 -15.18 11.81
CA VAL A 452 -13.28 -14.74 13.16
C VAL A 452 -14.79 -14.48 13.24
N ALA A 453 -15.37 -13.79 12.26
CA ALA A 453 -16.81 -13.53 12.24
C ALA A 453 -17.63 -14.84 12.15
N ALA A 454 -17.19 -15.79 11.31
CA ALA A 454 -17.85 -17.07 11.13
C ALA A 454 -17.82 -17.94 12.41
N GLU A 455 -16.67 -18.03 13.08
CA GLU A 455 -16.53 -18.72 14.36
C GLU A 455 -17.44 -18.11 15.44
N ASN A 456 -17.56 -16.78 15.49
CA ASN A 456 -18.48 -16.10 16.41
C ASN A 456 -19.96 -16.37 16.07
N CYS A 457 -20.33 -16.47 14.79
CA CYS A 457 -21.66 -16.92 14.37
C CYS A 457 -21.97 -18.36 14.83
N ALA A 458 -20.96 -19.23 14.92
CA ALA A 458 -21.06 -20.59 15.45
C ALA A 458 -21.07 -20.66 17.00
N GLY A 459 -20.90 -19.52 17.69
CA GLY A 459 -20.89 -19.45 19.15
C GLY A 459 -19.51 -19.64 19.78
N HIS A 460 -18.45 -19.72 18.99
CA HIS A 460 -17.08 -19.69 19.50
C HIS A 460 -16.71 -18.26 19.94
N LYS A 461 -15.72 -18.13 20.83
CA LYS A 461 -15.19 -16.82 21.25
C LYS A 461 -13.92 -16.52 20.48
N ALA A 462 -14.09 -16.00 19.26
CA ALA A 462 -12.98 -15.67 18.37
C ALA A 462 -12.71 -14.16 18.36
N TYR A 463 -11.44 -13.79 18.27
CA TYR A 463 -11.00 -12.39 18.23
C TYR A 463 -9.97 -12.21 17.11
N PHE A 464 -10.12 -11.14 16.34
CA PHE A 464 -9.11 -10.67 15.41
C PHE A 464 -8.07 -9.84 16.20
N ASP A 465 -7.04 -10.53 16.67
CA ASP A 465 -5.91 -9.95 17.41
C ASP A 465 -4.61 -10.14 16.62
N ALA A 466 -4.64 -9.78 15.33
CA ALA A 466 -3.43 -9.76 14.52
C ALA A 466 -2.61 -8.51 14.91
N ARG A 467 -1.40 -8.72 15.46
CA ARG A 467 -0.49 -7.61 15.75
C ARG A 467 0.02 -6.96 14.47
N VAL A 468 0.10 -7.75 13.40
CA VAL A 468 0.66 -7.32 12.14
C VAL A 468 -0.14 -7.77 10.94
N ILE A 469 -0.23 -6.89 9.94
CA ILE A 469 -0.82 -7.17 8.64
C ILE A 469 0.20 -6.69 7.59
N PRO A 470 0.74 -7.57 6.72
CA PRO A 470 1.75 -7.17 5.74
C PRO A 470 1.14 -6.34 4.60
N GLY A 471 1.90 -5.36 4.12
CA GLY A 471 1.64 -4.61 2.88
C GLY A 471 2.69 -4.97 1.83
N VAL A 472 2.26 -5.16 0.58
CA VAL A 472 3.17 -5.49 -0.53
C VAL A 472 2.75 -4.73 -1.78
N ALA A 473 3.69 -3.99 -2.36
CA ALA A 473 3.63 -3.52 -3.74
C ALA A 473 4.35 -4.54 -4.62
N TYR A 474 3.63 -5.17 -5.55
CA TYR A 474 4.19 -6.19 -6.44
C TYR A 474 4.78 -5.56 -7.71
N THR A 475 5.41 -4.41 -7.55
CA THR A 475 6.20 -3.74 -8.58
C THR A 475 7.51 -4.49 -8.82
N SER A 476 8.35 -4.01 -9.74
CA SER A 476 9.72 -4.52 -9.90
C SER A 476 10.72 -3.39 -9.61
N PRO A 477 11.43 -3.39 -8.47
CA PRO A 477 11.43 -4.43 -7.44
C PRO A 477 10.15 -4.40 -6.60
N GLU A 478 9.84 -5.50 -5.90
CA GLU A 478 8.74 -5.51 -4.94
C GLU A 478 9.11 -4.64 -3.73
N VAL A 479 8.10 -4.04 -3.10
CA VAL A 479 8.25 -3.30 -1.84
C VAL A 479 7.30 -3.93 -0.82
N ALA A 480 7.85 -4.73 0.09
CA ALA A 480 7.11 -5.45 1.12
C ALA A 480 7.45 -4.92 2.50
N TRP A 481 6.46 -4.77 3.37
CA TRP A 481 6.69 -4.39 4.76
C TRP A 481 5.60 -4.91 5.69
N VAL A 482 5.91 -4.95 6.98
CA VAL A 482 5.00 -5.41 8.02
C VAL A 482 5.33 -4.75 9.37
N GLY A 483 4.30 -4.52 10.19
CA GLY A 483 4.45 -4.00 11.55
C GLY A 483 4.83 -2.52 11.59
N GLU A 484 5.63 -2.16 12.59
CA GLU A 484 6.14 -0.81 12.82
C GLU A 484 7.06 -0.38 11.67
N THR A 485 6.88 0.84 11.15
CA THR A 485 7.78 1.48 10.19
C THR A 485 8.57 2.59 10.89
N GLU A 486 9.66 3.09 10.29
CA GLU A 486 10.35 4.26 10.85
C GLU A 486 9.41 5.48 10.90
N LEU A 487 8.54 5.63 9.91
CA LEU A 487 7.47 6.64 9.88
C LEU A 487 6.50 6.51 11.06
N SER A 488 5.97 5.31 11.33
CA SER A 488 5.01 5.11 12.44
C SER A 488 5.67 5.21 13.81
N ALA A 489 6.91 4.72 13.95
CA ALA A 489 7.69 4.84 15.18
C ALA A 489 7.96 6.31 15.52
N LYS A 490 8.36 7.11 14.51
CA LYS A 490 8.56 8.56 14.68
C LYS A 490 7.26 9.27 15.06
N ALA A 491 6.14 8.94 14.39
CA ALA A 491 4.84 9.55 14.66
C ALA A 491 4.30 9.23 16.07
N SER A 492 4.55 8.02 16.58
CA SER A 492 4.12 7.57 17.91
C SER A 492 5.12 7.91 19.03
N GLY A 493 6.33 8.38 18.69
CA GLY A 493 7.41 8.60 19.65
C GLY A 493 8.05 7.31 20.18
N ARG A 494 7.80 6.16 19.54
CA ARG A 494 8.33 4.86 19.95
C ARG A 494 9.82 4.78 19.64
N LYS A 495 10.63 4.42 20.63
CA LYS A 495 12.07 4.24 20.46
C LYS A 495 12.36 2.90 19.78
N ILE A 496 13.13 2.96 18.70
CA ILE A 496 13.46 1.78 17.90
C ILE A 496 14.96 1.68 17.63
N THR A 497 15.41 0.47 17.35
CA THR A 497 16.71 0.19 16.71
C THR A 497 16.46 -0.48 15.37
N LYS A 498 17.16 -0.03 14.34
CA LYS A 498 17.07 -0.61 12.99
C LYS A 498 18.35 -1.36 12.63
N ALA A 499 18.19 -2.43 11.87
CA ALA A 499 19.29 -3.14 11.24
C ALA A 499 18.95 -3.37 9.77
N ASN A 500 19.92 -3.13 8.89
CA ASN A 500 19.74 -3.20 7.45
C ASN A 500 20.86 -4.03 6.84
N PHE A 501 20.48 -5.05 6.06
CA PHE A 501 21.39 -5.85 5.25
C PHE A 501 21.24 -5.47 3.77
N PRO A 502 22.23 -4.79 3.16
CA PRO A 502 22.19 -4.41 1.76
C PRO A 502 22.40 -5.64 0.87
N TRP A 503 21.59 -5.79 -0.18
CA TRP A 503 21.72 -6.93 -1.09
C TRP A 503 22.96 -6.84 -2.00
N ALA A 504 23.65 -5.69 -2.01
CA ALA A 504 25.00 -5.54 -2.55
C ALA A 504 26.03 -6.47 -1.88
N ALA A 505 25.73 -7.00 -0.69
CA ALA A 505 26.53 -8.02 0.00
C ALA A 505 25.96 -9.45 -0.16
N SER A 506 24.82 -9.63 -0.84
CA SER A 506 24.23 -10.95 -1.08
C SER A 506 24.79 -11.54 -2.37
N GLY A 507 25.55 -12.64 -2.25
CA GLY A 507 26.00 -13.40 -3.42
C GLY A 507 24.83 -13.87 -4.31
N ARG A 508 23.66 -14.18 -3.72
CA ARG A 508 22.46 -14.53 -4.48
C ARG A 508 21.90 -13.35 -5.26
N ALA A 509 21.80 -12.18 -4.65
CA ALA A 509 21.25 -11.00 -5.32
C ALA A 509 22.15 -10.53 -6.46
N ILE A 510 23.47 -10.55 -6.27
CA ILE A 510 24.46 -10.26 -7.32
C ILE A 510 24.30 -11.25 -8.48
N ALA A 511 24.23 -12.55 -8.20
CA ALA A 511 24.07 -13.57 -9.23
C ALA A 511 22.76 -13.42 -10.02
N ASN A 512 21.70 -12.92 -9.37
CA ASN A 512 20.40 -12.66 -9.98
C ASN A 512 20.28 -11.27 -10.63
N GLY A 513 21.26 -10.38 -10.47
CA GLY A 513 21.20 -9.00 -10.97
C GLY A 513 20.22 -8.09 -10.22
N CYS A 514 19.97 -8.35 -8.94
CA CYS A 514 19.06 -7.56 -8.08
C CYS A 514 19.74 -7.07 -6.79
N ASP A 515 21.04 -6.79 -6.85
CA ASP A 515 21.88 -6.37 -5.72
C ASP A 515 21.60 -4.94 -5.21
N ASN A 516 20.72 -4.20 -5.89
CA ASN A 516 20.24 -2.89 -5.46
C ASN A 516 19.21 -2.95 -4.31
N GLY A 517 18.69 -4.14 -3.99
CA GLY A 517 17.73 -4.35 -2.91
C GLY A 517 18.33 -4.27 -1.51
N PHE A 518 17.47 -4.40 -0.49
CA PHE A 518 17.90 -4.60 0.90
C PHE A 518 16.80 -5.21 1.76
N THR A 519 17.21 -5.78 2.90
CA THR A 519 16.32 -6.24 3.98
C THR A 519 16.56 -5.41 5.23
N LYS A 520 15.50 -4.81 5.77
CA LYS A 520 15.49 -3.97 6.97
C LYS A 520 14.63 -4.61 8.06
N LEU A 521 15.17 -4.74 9.26
CA LEU A 521 14.44 -5.17 10.46
C LEU A 521 14.41 -4.03 11.49
N ILE A 522 13.29 -3.89 12.17
CA ILE A 522 13.03 -2.86 13.18
C ILE A 522 12.70 -3.54 14.50
N PHE A 523 13.46 -3.18 15.53
CA PHE A 523 13.33 -3.72 16.88
C PHE A 523 12.92 -2.61 17.84
N ASP A 524 12.10 -2.96 18.82
CA ASP A 524 11.78 -2.11 19.95
C ASP A 524 13.05 -1.88 20.80
N ALA A 525 13.42 -0.63 21.04
CA ALA A 525 14.71 -0.32 21.67
C ALA A 525 14.79 -0.73 23.15
N GLU A 526 13.66 -0.91 23.82
CA GLU A 526 13.61 -1.26 25.25
C GLU A 526 13.56 -2.78 25.44
N THR A 527 12.74 -3.46 24.65
CA THR A 527 12.52 -4.91 24.79
C THR A 527 13.41 -5.76 23.88
N GLY A 528 14.01 -5.18 22.85
CA GLY A 528 14.81 -5.89 21.84
C GLY A 528 14.01 -6.76 20.87
N ARG A 529 12.67 -6.79 21.00
CA ARG A 529 11.79 -7.60 20.15
C ARG A 529 11.65 -6.98 18.77
N ILE A 530 11.56 -7.83 17.75
CA ILE A 530 11.19 -7.40 16.41
C ILE A 530 9.75 -6.89 16.43
N ILE A 531 9.54 -5.71 15.86
CA ILE A 531 8.24 -5.05 15.78
C ILE A 531 7.88 -4.61 14.37
N GLY A 532 8.83 -4.67 13.44
CA GLY A 532 8.59 -4.39 12.03
C GLY A 532 9.72 -4.85 11.13
N GLY A 533 9.47 -4.84 9.83
CA GLY A 533 10.48 -5.09 8.82
C GLY A 533 10.01 -4.67 7.43
N GLY A 534 10.98 -4.40 6.56
CA GLY A 534 10.77 -3.97 5.20
C GLY A 534 11.80 -4.60 4.27
N ILE A 535 11.36 -5.01 3.09
CA ILE A 535 12.18 -5.63 2.05
C ILE A 535 11.89 -4.92 0.73
N VAL A 536 12.93 -4.46 0.05
CA VAL A 536 12.85 -3.99 -1.33
C VAL A 536 13.74 -4.85 -2.21
N GLY A 537 13.14 -5.47 -3.22
CA GLY A 537 13.83 -6.40 -4.12
C GLY A 537 12.92 -7.49 -4.64
N SER A 538 13.40 -8.29 -5.59
CA SER A 538 12.64 -9.42 -6.14
C SER A 538 12.23 -10.40 -5.05
N ASN A 539 10.97 -10.84 -5.07
CA ASN A 539 10.37 -11.79 -4.14
C ASN A 539 10.28 -11.29 -2.69
N GLY A 540 10.34 -9.97 -2.45
CA GLY A 540 10.16 -9.38 -1.13
C GLY A 540 8.87 -9.81 -0.44
N GLY A 541 7.78 -9.93 -1.21
CA GLY A 541 6.47 -10.38 -0.73
C GLY A 541 6.45 -11.84 -0.25
N ASP A 542 7.23 -12.73 -0.86
CA ASP A 542 7.32 -14.14 -0.41
C ASP A 542 8.16 -14.28 0.87
N MET A 543 9.11 -13.37 1.10
CA MET A 543 10.01 -13.40 2.25
C MET A 543 9.41 -12.74 3.51
N ILE A 544 8.51 -11.75 3.36
CA ILE A 544 7.96 -11.00 4.49
C ILE A 544 7.16 -11.89 5.46
N GLY A 545 6.72 -13.07 5.03
CA GLY A 545 6.00 -14.04 5.86
C GLY A 545 6.80 -14.49 7.09
N GLU A 546 8.12 -14.64 6.97
CA GLU A 546 8.98 -15.00 8.12
C GLU A 546 9.03 -13.86 9.14
N VAL A 547 9.13 -12.61 8.68
CA VAL A 547 9.11 -11.42 9.55
C VAL A 547 7.76 -11.29 10.25
N CYS A 548 6.65 -11.57 9.55
CA CYS A 548 5.32 -11.61 10.16
C CYS A 548 5.28 -12.61 11.31
N LEU A 549 5.76 -13.84 11.08
CA LEU A 549 5.82 -14.89 12.09
C LEU A 549 6.72 -14.49 13.27
N ALA A 550 7.88 -13.89 13.01
CA ALA A 550 8.80 -13.46 14.06
C ALA A 550 8.17 -12.41 14.99
N ILE A 551 7.41 -11.45 14.45
CA ILE A 551 6.68 -10.44 15.25
C ILE A 551 5.54 -11.10 16.05
N GLU A 552 4.79 -12.01 15.43
CA GLU A 552 3.75 -12.78 16.12
C GLU A 552 4.34 -13.69 17.22
N MET A 553 5.54 -14.23 17.04
CA MET A 553 6.19 -15.02 18.09
C MET A 553 6.89 -14.15 19.16
N GLY A 554 7.01 -12.83 18.91
CA GLY A 554 7.68 -11.91 19.81
C GLY A 554 9.19 -12.15 19.91
N CYS A 555 9.80 -12.61 18.80
CA CYS A 555 11.22 -12.91 18.69
C CYS A 555 12.10 -11.68 18.91
N ASP A 556 13.35 -11.91 19.30
CA ASP A 556 14.41 -10.90 19.29
C ASP A 556 15.40 -11.12 18.13
N ALA A 557 16.43 -10.26 18.03
CA ALA A 557 17.46 -10.41 17.01
C ALA A 557 18.29 -11.70 17.14
N ALA A 558 18.44 -12.25 18.35
CA ALA A 558 19.20 -13.48 18.57
C ALA A 558 18.43 -14.73 18.11
N ASP A 559 17.10 -14.75 18.28
CA ASP A 559 16.23 -15.81 17.75
C ASP A 559 16.37 -15.93 16.24
N ILE A 560 16.28 -14.79 15.54
CA ILE A 560 16.36 -14.72 14.07
C ILE A 560 17.79 -14.97 13.60
N GLY A 561 18.78 -14.27 14.16
CA GLY A 561 20.18 -14.35 13.72
C GLY A 561 20.84 -15.71 13.96
N LYS A 562 20.35 -16.50 14.93
CA LYS A 562 20.85 -17.87 15.17
C LYS A 562 20.10 -18.95 14.40
N THR A 563 18.98 -18.59 13.76
CA THR A 563 18.29 -19.49 12.85
C THR A 563 19.15 -19.67 11.60
N ILE A 564 19.48 -20.92 11.26
CA ILE A 564 20.31 -21.22 10.08
C ILE A 564 19.43 -21.11 8.83
N HIS A 565 19.54 -19.99 8.13
CA HIS A 565 18.88 -19.78 6.85
C HIS A 565 19.68 -20.47 5.73
N PRO A 566 19.03 -20.99 4.67
CA PRO A 566 19.73 -21.64 3.56
C PRO A 566 20.54 -20.64 2.73
N HIS A 567 21.75 -21.05 2.33
CA HIS A 567 22.67 -20.28 1.47
C HIS A 567 22.96 -21.01 0.14
N PRO A 568 23.03 -20.31 -1.02
CA PRO A 568 22.77 -18.88 -1.22
C PRO A 568 21.29 -18.61 -1.55
N THR A 569 20.62 -17.74 -0.79
CA THR A 569 19.23 -17.30 -1.01
C THR A 569 19.05 -15.80 -0.81
N LEU A 570 17.91 -15.25 -1.24
CA LEU A 570 17.52 -13.90 -0.82
C LEU A 570 16.98 -13.90 0.62
N GLY A 571 16.33 -15.00 1.03
CA GLY A 571 15.70 -15.13 2.35
C GLY A 571 16.69 -15.06 3.52
N GLU A 572 17.93 -15.54 3.34
CA GLU A 572 18.97 -15.45 4.39
C GLU A 572 19.31 -14.01 4.80
N SER A 573 18.97 -13.02 3.97
CA SER A 573 19.13 -11.60 4.33
C SER A 573 18.30 -11.19 5.55
N ILE A 574 17.25 -11.93 5.91
CA ILE A 574 16.50 -11.74 7.17
C ILE A 574 17.38 -12.10 8.36
N GLY A 575 17.98 -13.31 8.34
CA GLY A 575 18.97 -13.74 9.32
C GLY A 575 20.17 -12.79 9.42
N MET A 576 20.74 -12.41 8.27
CA MET A 576 21.90 -11.50 8.24
C MET A 576 21.56 -10.08 8.74
N ALA A 577 20.35 -9.57 8.48
CA ALA A 577 19.90 -8.31 9.08
C ALA A 577 19.75 -8.40 10.61
N ALA A 578 19.39 -9.57 11.14
CA ALA A 578 19.39 -9.78 12.58
C ALA A 578 20.83 -9.90 13.13
N GLU A 579 21.75 -10.57 12.43
CA GLU A 579 23.18 -10.56 12.78
C GLU A 579 23.80 -9.15 12.76
N VAL A 580 23.34 -8.28 11.84
CA VAL A 580 23.69 -6.85 11.83
C VAL A 580 23.23 -6.18 13.12
N ALA A 581 22.02 -6.46 13.58
CA ALA A 581 21.50 -5.93 14.85
C ALA A 581 22.34 -6.38 16.06
N LEU A 582 22.86 -7.61 16.00
CA LEU A 582 23.72 -8.20 17.04
C LEU A 582 25.19 -7.76 16.97
N GLY A 583 25.62 -7.14 15.86
CA GLY A 583 27.02 -6.78 15.64
C GLY A 583 27.93 -7.97 15.33
N VAL A 584 27.39 -9.04 14.73
CA VAL A 584 28.11 -10.30 14.47
C VAL A 584 28.09 -10.73 13.01
N CYS A 585 27.47 -9.96 12.11
CA CYS A 585 27.44 -10.30 10.69
C CYS A 585 28.85 -10.27 10.09
N THR A 586 29.30 -11.39 9.53
CA THR A 586 30.65 -11.52 8.96
C THR A 586 30.73 -11.27 7.45
N ASP A 587 29.58 -11.08 6.80
CA ASP A 587 29.48 -10.80 5.36
C ASP A 587 29.47 -9.29 5.05
N LEU A 588 29.59 -8.47 6.09
CA LEU A 588 29.71 -7.01 6.02
C LEU A 588 30.97 -6.54 6.77
N PRO A 589 31.45 -5.31 6.52
CA PRO A 589 32.50 -4.72 7.33
C PRO A 589 32.16 -4.76 8.83
N ALA A 590 33.19 -4.90 9.67
CA ALA A 590 33.02 -5.01 11.11
C ALA A 590 32.14 -3.89 11.68
N GLN A 591 31.01 -4.26 12.24
CA GLN A 591 30.09 -3.33 12.88
C GLN A 591 30.65 -2.94 14.25
N LYS A 592 30.55 -1.65 14.61
CA LYS A 592 30.97 -1.21 15.95
C LYS A 592 30.10 -1.92 16.99
N LYS A 593 30.73 -2.66 17.91
CA LYS A 593 30.07 -3.11 19.16
C LYS A 593 29.58 -1.85 19.88
N LYS A 594 28.26 -1.70 20.01
CA LYS A 594 27.68 -0.72 20.94
C LYS A 594 27.79 -1.21 22.37
#